data_AF-A0A9D0NS00-F1
#
_entry.id   AF-A0A9D0NS00-F1
#
_cell.length_a   1.000
_cell.length_b   1.000
_cell.length_c   1.000
_cell.angle_alpha   90.00
_cell.angle_beta   90.00
_cell.angle_gamma   90.00
#
_symmetry.space_group_name_H-M   'P 1'
#
loop_
_entity.id
_entity.type
_entity.pdbx_description
1 polymer ?
#
loop_
_entity_poly.entity_id
_entity_poly.type
_entity_poly.pdbx_seq_one_letter_code
_entity_poly.pdbx_strand_id
1 'polypeptide(L)'
;MHQLSPELITFIVLTVLLFIMLGIAMLVIVDHKAKIPGAFHNDPFSISGLRRGHPVISFLTTLILGSIILALLFELTVAMTELLGFPRTAEQPQLLQKLGEQRFTERMRHFHNEPEEDLVNLGKKQVCFYCHGDFPHSKQRMVRTLLNMHTQFVGCMTCHTDPRKVPEESYEFAWLNYSGIDVTGPHYGTSINPDTGFLVDTDDYYSKIVIYDTRGEEKKLLEITEQSPDAQEFLAVRDTASDQDMEALRKHFHAQVSPKGRFCSRCHTPEDESYLPFRQLGFSDRRVGDVTNLNLVGIVEKYREFYLPKLFSSDLSLPDSKALVGESHEAPISNEEAAKPRAWWRKSTLPPSGDDNASKP
;
A
#
# COMPACT_ATOMS: atom_id res chain seq x y z
N MET A 1 -28.80 18.07 -37.84
CA MET A 1 -28.67 17.06 -38.90
C MET A 1 -27.22 17.05 -39.33
N HIS A 2 -26.42 16.10 -38.83
CA HIS A 2 -25.01 16.00 -39.22
C HIS A 2 -24.93 15.51 -40.66
N GLN A 3 -24.30 16.31 -41.53
CA GLN A 3 -23.99 15.88 -42.89
C GLN A 3 -22.99 14.73 -42.81
N LEU A 4 -23.39 13.54 -43.31
CA LEU A 4 -22.47 12.41 -43.43
C LEU A 4 -21.32 12.83 -44.33
N SER A 5 -20.10 12.52 -43.90
CA SER A 5 -18.91 12.92 -44.68
C SER A 5 -18.93 12.20 -46.04
N PRO A 6 -18.48 12.85 -47.13
CA PRO A 6 -18.44 12.23 -48.45
C PRO A 6 -17.67 10.91 -48.47
N GLU A 7 -16.66 10.77 -47.61
CA GLU A 7 -15.86 9.56 -47.45
C GLU A 7 -16.70 8.42 -46.87
N LEU A 8 -17.54 8.71 -45.86
CA LEU A 8 -18.42 7.72 -45.24
C LEU A 8 -19.51 7.25 -46.21
N ILE A 9 -20.08 8.16 -47.00
CA ILE A 9 -21.05 7.80 -48.05
C ILE A 9 -20.40 6.90 -49.10
N THR A 10 -19.19 7.25 -49.54
CA THR A 10 -18.43 6.46 -50.52
C THR A 10 -18.10 5.08 -49.99
N PHE A 11 -17.70 4.99 -48.72
CA PHE A 11 -17.42 3.72 -48.04
C PHE A 11 -18.67 2.82 -47.94
N ILE A 12 -19.82 3.39 -47.57
CA ILE A 12 -21.09 2.66 -47.51
C ILE A 12 -21.48 2.13 -48.90
N VAL A 13 -21.40 2.98 -49.93
CA VAL A 13 -21.75 2.58 -51.31
C VAL A 13 -20.83 1.48 -51.83
N LEU A 14 -19.52 1.58 -51.61
CA LEU A 14 -18.55 0.55 -52.00
C LEU A 14 -18.78 -0.77 -51.26
N THR A 15 -19.09 -0.71 -49.97
CA THR A 15 -19.42 -1.90 -49.17
C THR A 15 -20.68 -2.59 -49.70
N VAL A 16 -21.74 -1.83 -49.99
CA VAL A 16 -22.98 -2.39 -50.56
C VAL A 16 -22.74 -3.02 -51.93
N LEU A 17 -21.99 -2.36 -52.82
CA LEU A 17 -21.65 -2.89 -54.15
C LEU A 17 -20.82 -4.18 -54.06
N LEU A 18 -19.83 -4.24 -53.15
CA LEU A 18 -19.03 -5.43 -52.91
C LEU A 18 -19.91 -6.61 -52.48
N PHE A 19 -20.90 -6.36 -51.62
CA PHE A 19 -21.86 -7.38 -51.17
C PHE A 19 -22.75 -7.90 -52.29
N ILE A 20 -23.26 -7.01 -53.16
CA ILE A 20 -24.06 -7.42 -54.33
C ILE A 20 -23.22 -8.32 -55.24
N MET A 21 -21.96 -7.93 -55.50
CA MET A 21 -21.05 -8.71 -56.35
C MET A 21 -20.71 -10.06 -55.71
N LEU A 22 -20.48 -10.12 -54.40
CA LEU A 22 -20.25 -11.36 -53.67
C LEU A 22 -21.48 -12.29 -53.71
N GLY A 23 -22.68 -11.73 -53.54
CA GLY A 23 -23.94 -12.45 -53.65
C GLY A 23 -24.17 -13.04 -55.04
N ILE A 24 -23.90 -12.25 -56.10
CA ILE A 24 -23.95 -12.72 -57.49
C ILE A 24 -22.94 -13.84 -57.71
N ALA A 25 -21.70 -13.68 -57.26
CA ALA A 25 -20.66 -14.71 -57.38
C ALA A 25 -21.08 -16.01 -56.67
N MET A 26 -21.66 -15.93 -55.46
CA MET A 26 -22.20 -17.09 -54.76
C MET A 26 -23.36 -17.74 -55.52
N LEU A 27 -24.31 -16.96 -56.05
CA LEU A 27 -25.41 -17.49 -56.86
C LEU A 27 -24.90 -18.21 -58.10
N VAL A 28 -23.90 -17.66 -58.79
CA VAL A 28 -23.26 -18.30 -59.94
C VAL A 28 -22.56 -19.60 -59.54
N ILE A 29 -21.85 -19.63 -58.42
CA ILE A 29 -21.18 -20.84 -57.90
C ILE A 29 -22.21 -21.92 -57.50
N VAL A 30 -23.32 -21.51 -56.89
CA VAL A 30 -24.42 -22.41 -56.50
C VAL A 30 -25.15 -22.95 -57.73
N ASP A 31 -25.47 -22.10 -58.72
CA ASP A 31 -26.12 -22.49 -59.98
C ASP A 31 -25.25 -23.42 -60.82
N HIS A 32 -23.94 -23.14 -60.90
CA HIS A 32 -23.00 -24.03 -61.60
C HIS A 32 -22.92 -25.42 -60.94
N LYS A 33 -23.15 -25.53 -59.62
CA LYS A 33 -23.20 -26.81 -58.90
C LYS A 33 -24.58 -27.47 -58.89
N ALA A 34 -25.65 -26.72 -59.17
CA ALA A 34 -27.03 -27.21 -59.28
C ALA A 34 -27.27 -28.06 -60.55
N LYS A 35 -26.40 -27.95 -61.56
CA LYS A 35 -26.48 -28.73 -62.81
C LYS A 35 -26.00 -30.18 -62.71
N ILE A 36 -25.74 -30.69 -61.50
CA ILE A 36 -25.44 -32.12 -61.27
C ILE A 36 -26.78 -32.85 -61.06
N PRO A 37 -27.18 -33.78 -61.94
CA PRO A 37 -28.49 -34.42 -61.85
C PRO A 37 -28.55 -35.40 -60.67
N GLY A 38 -29.42 -35.12 -59.68
CA GLY A 38 -29.74 -36.04 -58.60
C GLY A 38 -30.13 -35.36 -57.28
N ALA A 39 -31.45 -35.26 -57.05
CA ALA A 39 -32.15 -34.90 -55.81
C ALA A 39 -32.09 -33.41 -55.35
N PHE A 40 -33.06 -32.62 -55.82
CA PHE A 40 -33.48 -31.38 -55.15
C PHE A 40 -34.62 -31.69 -54.17
N HIS A 41 -34.41 -31.39 -52.88
CA HIS A 41 -35.50 -31.22 -51.91
C HIS A 41 -35.67 -29.72 -51.65
N ASN A 42 -36.91 -29.23 -51.75
CA ASN A 42 -37.25 -27.83 -51.49
C ASN A 42 -37.47 -27.62 -49.99
N ASP A 43 -36.40 -27.36 -49.26
CA ASP A 43 -36.48 -26.86 -47.89
C ASP A 43 -35.64 -25.57 -47.78
N PRO A 44 -36.25 -24.41 -47.49
CA PRO A 44 -35.57 -23.12 -47.47
C PRO A 44 -34.48 -23.01 -46.38
N PHE A 45 -34.38 -23.97 -45.46
CA PHE A 45 -33.34 -24.01 -44.42
C PHE A 45 -32.36 -25.20 -44.54
N SER A 46 -32.35 -25.96 -45.64
CA SER A 46 -31.44 -27.11 -45.81
C SER A 46 -29.99 -26.74 -46.15
N ILE A 47 -29.46 -25.65 -45.59
CA ILE A 47 -28.02 -25.31 -45.69
C ILE A 47 -27.16 -26.34 -44.90
N SER A 48 -27.78 -27.15 -44.03
CA SER A 48 -27.14 -28.22 -43.25
C SER A 48 -27.12 -29.60 -43.96
N GLY A 49 -27.54 -29.70 -45.22
CA GLY A 49 -27.48 -30.95 -45.97
C GLY A 49 -26.05 -31.39 -46.27
N LEU A 50 -25.63 -32.55 -45.74
CA LEU A 50 -24.32 -33.17 -45.96
C LEU A 50 -24.04 -33.41 -47.47
N ARG A 51 -23.48 -32.41 -48.16
CA ARG A 51 -22.97 -32.57 -49.54
C ARG A 51 -21.62 -33.28 -49.49
N ARG A 52 -21.60 -34.54 -49.92
CA ARG A 52 -20.43 -35.47 -49.90
C ARG A 52 -19.21 -35.04 -50.73
N GLY A 53 -19.24 -33.89 -51.41
CA GLY A 53 -18.16 -33.47 -52.32
C GLY A 53 -17.08 -32.59 -51.71
N HIS A 54 -17.38 -31.65 -50.81
CA HIS A 54 -16.40 -30.77 -50.15
C HIS A 54 -17.02 -30.07 -48.92
N PRO A 55 -17.26 -30.78 -47.80
CA PRO A 55 -17.95 -30.23 -46.63
C PRO A 55 -17.17 -29.09 -45.96
N VAL A 56 -15.83 -29.15 -45.98
CA VAL A 56 -14.97 -28.18 -45.30
C VAL A 56 -15.01 -26.81 -45.95
N ILE A 57 -14.98 -26.73 -47.30
CA ILE A 57 -14.98 -25.45 -48.00
C ILE A 57 -16.31 -24.73 -47.80
N SER A 58 -17.44 -25.45 -47.91
CA SER A 58 -18.75 -24.87 -47.66
C SER A 58 -18.89 -24.37 -46.22
N PHE A 59 -18.42 -25.16 -45.25
CA PHE A 59 -18.44 -24.77 -43.84
C PHE A 59 -17.58 -23.52 -43.59
N LEU A 60 -16.37 -23.47 -44.14
CA LEU A 60 -15.46 -22.34 -44.00
C LEU A 60 -16.05 -21.07 -44.63
N THR A 61 -16.65 -21.18 -45.82
CA THR A 61 -17.30 -20.04 -46.48
C THR A 61 -18.49 -19.53 -45.68
N THR A 62 -19.32 -20.42 -45.13
CA THR A 62 -20.45 -20.03 -44.26
C THR A 62 -19.96 -19.37 -42.98
N LEU A 63 -18.86 -19.84 -42.37
CA LEU A 63 -18.30 -19.27 -41.14
C LEU A 63 -17.73 -17.87 -41.39
N ILE A 64 -16.96 -17.70 -42.48
CA ILE A 64 -16.40 -16.41 -42.89
C ILE A 64 -17.55 -15.42 -43.18
N LEU A 65 -18.53 -15.81 -43.99
CA LEU A 65 -19.66 -14.94 -44.31
C LEU A 65 -20.48 -14.59 -43.07
N GLY A 66 -20.71 -15.57 -42.19
CA GLY A 66 -21.38 -15.36 -40.91
C GLY A 66 -20.66 -14.35 -40.03
N SER A 67 -19.33 -14.46 -39.91
CA SER A 67 -18.53 -13.51 -39.13
C SER A 67 -18.59 -12.07 -39.67
N ILE A 68 -18.57 -11.92 -41.01
CA ILE A 68 -18.69 -10.59 -41.64
C ILE A 68 -20.08 -10.01 -41.39
N ILE A 69 -21.14 -10.80 -41.56
CA ILE A 69 -22.52 -10.34 -41.30
C ILE A 69 -22.67 -9.92 -39.84
N LEU A 70 -22.12 -10.68 -38.90
CA LEU A 70 -22.22 -10.41 -37.47
C LEU A 70 -21.47 -9.14 -37.07
N ALA A 71 -20.28 -8.91 -37.64
CA ALA A 71 -19.51 -7.68 -37.44
C ALA A 71 -20.28 -6.45 -37.97
N LEU A 72 -20.90 -6.58 -39.15
CA LEU A 72 -21.68 -5.48 -39.74
C LEU A 72 -22.97 -5.20 -38.97
N LEU A 73 -23.66 -6.24 -38.50
CA LEU A 73 -24.83 -6.06 -37.63
C LEU A 73 -24.45 -5.38 -36.31
N PHE A 74 -23.27 -5.68 -35.77
CA PHE A 74 -22.76 -5.01 -34.58
C PHE A 74 -22.51 -3.52 -34.84
N GLU A 75 -21.80 -3.16 -35.91
CA GLU A 75 -21.58 -1.75 -36.27
C GLU A 75 -22.88 -1.02 -36.58
N LEU A 76 -23.83 -1.66 -37.29
CA LEU A 76 -25.14 -1.09 -37.54
C LEU A 76 -25.91 -0.85 -36.24
N THR A 77 -25.79 -1.76 -35.26
CA THR A 77 -26.41 -1.62 -33.94
C THR A 77 -25.80 -0.45 -33.18
N VAL A 78 -24.47 -0.30 -33.19
CA VAL A 78 -23.75 0.83 -32.59
C VAL A 78 -24.20 2.16 -33.22
N ALA A 79 -24.23 2.24 -34.55
CA ALA A 79 -24.68 3.44 -35.26
C ALA A 79 -26.17 3.74 -35.02
N MET A 80 -27.02 2.71 -34.93
CA MET A 80 -28.43 2.84 -34.57
C MET A 80 -28.61 3.32 -33.13
N THR A 81 -27.81 2.86 -32.17
CA THR A 81 -27.85 3.36 -30.78
C THR A 81 -27.45 4.83 -30.68
N GLU A 82 -26.54 5.30 -31.54
CA GLU A 82 -26.20 6.73 -31.64
C GLU A 82 -27.35 7.55 -32.23
N LEU A 83 -28.07 7.01 -33.24
CA LEU A 83 -29.21 7.68 -33.87
C LEU A 83 -30.46 7.70 -32.97
N LEU A 84 -30.68 6.65 -32.19
CA LEU A 84 -31.82 6.50 -31.27
C LEU A 84 -31.63 7.23 -29.92
N GLY A 85 -30.50 7.91 -29.73
CA GLY A 85 -30.30 8.83 -28.60
C GLY A 85 -30.15 8.14 -27.25
N PHE A 86 -29.64 6.91 -27.20
CA PHE A 86 -29.23 6.32 -25.93
C PHE A 86 -28.14 7.21 -25.29
N PRO A 87 -28.24 7.53 -23.98
CA PRO A 87 -27.34 8.48 -23.35
C PRO A 87 -25.93 7.91 -23.38
N ARG A 88 -25.05 8.51 -24.17
CA ARG A 88 -23.60 8.39 -23.94
C ARG A 88 -23.38 8.80 -22.49
N THR A 89 -22.75 7.94 -21.69
CA THR A 89 -22.15 8.37 -20.42
C THR A 89 -21.36 9.63 -20.74
N ALA A 90 -21.83 10.77 -20.27
CA ALA A 90 -21.22 12.06 -20.58
C ALA A 90 -19.75 11.94 -20.21
N GLU A 91 -18.86 12.09 -21.20
CA GLU A 91 -17.45 12.24 -20.94
C GLU A 91 -17.31 13.30 -19.85
N GLN A 92 -16.69 12.92 -18.73
CA GLN A 92 -16.58 13.84 -17.62
C GLN A 92 -15.95 15.14 -18.13
N PRO A 93 -16.46 16.32 -17.72
CA PRO A 93 -15.90 17.60 -18.12
C PRO A 93 -14.37 17.56 -18.00
N GLN A 94 -13.64 18.02 -19.02
CA GLN A 94 -12.17 17.94 -19.09
C GLN A 94 -11.48 18.46 -17.81
N LEU A 95 -12.11 19.40 -17.09
CA LEU A 95 -11.63 19.87 -15.80
C LEU A 95 -11.66 18.80 -14.70
N LEU A 96 -12.73 18.01 -14.60
CA LEU A 96 -12.84 16.92 -13.62
C LEU A 96 -11.86 15.79 -13.93
N GLN A 97 -11.66 15.48 -15.22
CA GLN A 97 -10.67 14.49 -15.66
C GLN A 97 -9.25 14.96 -15.32
N LYS A 98 -8.94 16.23 -15.60
CA LYS A 98 -7.66 16.87 -15.25
C LYS A 98 -7.45 16.97 -13.73
N LEU A 99 -8.50 17.24 -12.96
CA LEU A 99 -8.44 17.22 -11.50
C LEU A 99 -8.26 15.80 -10.94
N GLY A 100 -8.84 14.79 -11.59
CA GLY A 100 -8.61 13.38 -11.28
C GLY A 100 -7.16 12.96 -11.53
N GLU A 101 -6.62 13.31 -12.69
CA GLU A 101 -5.21 13.10 -13.04
C GLU A 101 -4.26 13.85 -12.10
N GLN A 102 -4.60 15.11 -11.73
CA GLN A 102 -3.82 15.87 -10.76
C GLN A 102 -3.88 15.27 -9.37
N ARG A 103 -5.05 14.81 -8.89
CA ARG A 103 -5.16 14.11 -7.60
C ARG A 103 -4.40 12.79 -7.60
N PHE A 104 -4.45 12.05 -8.70
CA PHE A 104 -3.67 10.83 -8.89
C PHE A 104 -2.16 11.11 -8.90
N THR A 105 -1.74 12.15 -9.63
CA THR A 105 -0.34 12.58 -9.68
C THR A 105 0.15 13.09 -8.33
N GLU A 106 -0.67 13.84 -7.59
CA GLU A 106 -0.36 14.29 -6.22
C GLU A 106 -0.31 13.09 -5.25
N ARG A 107 -1.25 12.14 -5.33
CA ARG A 107 -1.21 10.89 -4.55
C ARG A 107 0.06 10.07 -4.85
N MET A 108 0.47 9.99 -6.10
CA MET A 108 1.73 9.33 -6.52
C MET A 108 2.99 10.13 -6.14
N ARG A 109 2.90 11.45 -6.05
CA ARG A 109 3.99 12.33 -5.59
C ARG A 109 4.17 12.31 -4.08
N HIS A 110 3.09 12.11 -3.32
CA HIS A 110 3.15 11.84 -1.90
C HIS A 110 3.75 10.45 -1.70
N PHE A 111 5.07 10.42 -1.49
CA PHE A 111 5.88 9.23 -1.25
C PHE A 111 5.54 8.48 0.06
N HIS A 112 4.40 8.79 0.66
CA HIS A 112 3.85 8.11 1.81
C HIS A 112 2.42 7.72 1.42
N ASN A 113 2.25 6.47 0.99
CA ASN A 113 0.97 5.77 1.08
C ASN A 113 0.66 5.59 2.58
N GLU A 114 0.41 6.70 3.26
CA GLU A 114 -0.02 6.69 4.65
C GLU A 114 -1.35 5.93 4.68
N PRO A 115 -1.49 4.91 5.55
CA PRO A 115 -2.76 4.24 5.71
C PRO A 115 -3.82 5.29 6.04
N GLU A 116 -5.07 5.03 5.61
CA GLU A 116 -6.20 5.94 5.83
C GLU A 116 -6.36 6.30 7.31
N GLU A 117 -5.94 5.39 8.21
CA GLU A 117 -5.83 5.61 9.64
C GLU A 117 -4.41 5.30 10.15
N ASP A 118 -3.81 6.25 10.86
CA ASP A 118 -2.54 6.04 11.58
C ASP A 118 -2.79 5.39 12.94
N LEU A 119 -3.07 4.07 12.92
CA LEU A 119 -3.38 3.31 14.13
C LEU A 119 -2.31 3.41 15.21
N VAL A 120 -1.05 3.68 14.86
CA VAL A 120 0.05 3.73 15.83
C VAL A 120 0.01 5.02 16.67
N ASN A 121 -0.62 6.06 16.11
CA ASN A 121 -0.76 7.37 16.73
C ASN A 121 -2.20 7.68 17.17
N LEU A 122 -3.13 6.74 17.02
CA LEU A 122 -4.49 6.86 17.55
C LEU A 122 -4.52 6.75 19.08
N GLY A 123 -5.48 7.45 19.67
CA GLY A 123 -5.71 7.47 21.12
C GLY A 123 -4.85 8.50 21.87
N LYS A 124 -4.86 8.39 23.19
CA LYS A 124 -4.12 9.25 24.11
C LYS A 124 -2.62 9.00 24.04
N LYS A 125 -1.82 10.03 24.34
CA LYS A 125 -0.36 9.99 24.21
C LYS A 125 0.36 10.42 25.50
N GLN A 126 1.67 10.24 25.55
CA GLN A 126 2.52 10.88 26.56
C GLN A 126 2.69 12.37 26.28
N VAL A 127 2.92 13.14 27.35
CA VAL A 127 3.00 14.60 27.31
C VAL A 127 4.05 15.12 26.32
N CYS A 128 5.10 14.34 26.07
CA CYS A 128 6.19 14.68 25.17
C CYS A 128 5.69 14.99 23.75
N PHE A 129 4.63 14.33 23.27
CA PHE A 129 4.10 14.53 21.93
C PHE A 129 3.50 15.93 21.73
N TYR A 130 2.96 16.57 22.77
CA TYR A 130 2.36 17.90 22.65
C TYR A 130 3.39 19.01 22.41
N CYS A 131 4.67 18.75 22.71
CA CYS A 131 5.76 19.69 22.47
C CYS A 131 6.67 19.26 21.32
N HIS A 132 6.86 17.96 21.09
CA HIS A 132 7.83 17.44 20.11
C HIS A 132 7.18 16.87 18.83
N GLY A 133 5.87 16.67 18.80
CA GLY A 133 5.15 16.08 17.68
C GLY A 133 5.42 14.59 17.48
N ASP A 134 4.79 14.00 16.47
CA ASP A 134 4.79 12.54 16.23
C ASP A 134 6.13 11.98 15.74
N PHE A 135 6.98 12.86 15.20
CA PHE A 135 8.28 12.53 14.64
C PHE A 135 9.37 13.38 15.33
N PRO A 136 9.59 13.20 16.64
CA PRO A 136 10.40 14.11 17.47
C PRO A 136 11.89 14.12 17.10
N HIS A 137 12.36 13.12 16.33
CA HIS A 137 13.74 13.02 15.88
C HIS A 137 13.86 13.53 14.44
N SER A 138 14.52 14.67 14.20
CA SER A 138 14.50 15.32 12.87
C SER A 138 15.85 15.75 12.29
N LYS A 139 16.91 15.84 13.11
CA LYS A 139 18.15 16.55 12.71
C LYS A 139 19.02 15.79 11.70
N GLN A 140 19.05 14.46 11.72
CA GLN A 140 19.82 13.66 10.77
C GLN A 140 18.89 12.77 9.94
N ARG A 141 18.81 13.03 8.63
CA ARG A 141 17.91 12.31 7.71
C ARG A 141 18.08 10.80 7.77
N MET A 142 19.33 10.33 7.90
CA MET A 142 19.67 8.90 7.94
C MET A 142 19.09 8.18 9.17
N VAL A 143 19.15 8.80 10.35
CA VAL A 143 18.79 8.15 11.62
C VAL A 143 17.36 8.46 12.04
N ARG A 144 16.75 9.50 11.44
CA ARG A 144 15.38 9.95 11.70
C ARG A 144 14.35 8.83 11.61
N THR A 145 14.30 8.11 10.49
CA THR A 145 13.29 7.05 10.28
C THR A 145 13.45 5.94 11.31
N LEU A 146 14.68 5.57 11.63
CA LEU A 146 14.97 4.54 12.62
C LEU A 146 14.52 4.95 14.02
N LEU A 147 14.85 6.16 14.48
CA LEU A 147 14.47 6.62 15.81
C LEU A 147 12.96 6.86 15.93
N ASN A 148 12.32 7.39 14.89
CA ASN A 148 10.88 7.54 14.89
C ASN A 148 10.13 6.20 14.75
N MET A 149 10.77 5.14 14.23
CA MET A 149 10.19 3.80 14.31
C MET A 149 10.12 3.30 15.77
N HIS A 150 11.06 3.69 16.63
CA HIS A 150 11.07 3.25 18.02
C HIS A 150 9.90 3.80 18.84
N THR A 151 9.40 4.99 18.51
CA THR A 151 8.22 5.57 19.19
C THR A 151 6.96 4.71 19.01
N GLN A 152 6.98 3.74 18.09
CA GLN A 152 5.92 2.75 17.90
C GLN A 152 5.96 1.56 18.87
N PHE A 153 7.06 1.37 19.61
CA PHE A 153 7.29 0.21 20.48
C PHE A 153 7.72 0.60 21.90
N VAL A 154 8.42 1.72 22.05
CA VAL A 154 8.97 2.17 23.33
C VAL A 154 8.46 3.57 23.67
N GLY A 155 8.23 3.80 24.96
CA GLY A 155 7.97 5.12 25.51
C GLY A 155 9.17 6.05 25.38
N CYS A 156 8.93 7.37 25.44
CA CYS A 156 9.98 8.38 25.37
C CYS A 156 10.99 8.19 26.51
N MET A 157 10.47 7.95 27.72
CA MET A 157 11.31 7.80 28.92
C MET A 157 12.13 6.52 28.90
N THR A 158 11.74 5.51 28.12
CA THR A 158 12.54 4.29 27.96
C THR A 158 13.93 4.59 27.40
N CYS A 159 14.02 5.51 26.45
CA CYS A 159 15.29 5.96 25.88
C CYS A 159 15.87 7.18 26.60
N HIS A 160 15.03 8.05 27.15
CA HIS A 160 15.43 9.36 27.64
C HIS A 160 15.52 9.51 29.16
N THR A 161 15.24 8.48 29.98
CA THR A 161 15.45 8.60 31.43
C THR A 161 16.94 8.86 31.74
N ASP A 162 17.22 9.89 32.55
CA ASP A 162 18.57 10.23 32.98
C ASP A 162 19.04 9.28 34.10
N PRO A 163 20.00 8.36 33.84
CA PRO A 163 20.45 7.39 34.84
C PRO A 163 21.13 8.04 36.05
N ARG A 164 21.58 9.30 35.93
CA ARG A 164 22.16 10.06 37.04
C ARG A 164 21.12 10.52 38.06
N LYS A 165 19.84 10.54 37.67
CA LYS A 165 18.71 10.99 38.50
C LYS A 165 17.86 9.81 38.96
N VAL A 166 17.69 8.81 38.08
CA VAL A 166 17.01 7.55 38.39
C VAL A 166 17.94 6.41 37.97
N PRO A 167 18.63 5.72 38.89
CA PRO A 167 19.61 4.68 38.55
C PRO A 167 19.00 3.50 37.79
N GLU A 168 19.73 2.90 36.84
CA GLU A 168 19.22 1.82 35.98
C GLU A 168 18.89 0.54 36.77
N GLU A 169 19.54 0.33 37.91
CA GLU A 169 19.32 -0.81 38.78
C GLU A 169 17.91 -0.81 39.40
N SER A 170 17.24 0.34 39.37
CA SER A 170 15.86 0.50 39.85
C SER A 170 14.79 0.31 38.77
N TYR A 171 15.20 0.10 37.52
CA TYR A 171 14.26 0.04 36.41
C TYR A 171 13.58 -1.33 36.34
N GLU A 172 12.26 -1.29 36.22
CA GLU A 172 11.47 -2.41 35.78
C GLU A 172 10.76 -2.06 34.47
N PHE A 173 10.94 -2.91 33.46
CA PHE A 173 10.34 -2.71 32.14
C PHE A 173 9.03 -3.47 32.04
N ALA A 174 8.01 -2.82 31.54
CA ALA A 174 6.73 -3.45 31.27
C ALA A 174 6.05 -2.80 30.06
N TRP A 175 5.09 -3.51 29.48
CA TRP A 175 4.19 -2.96 28.48
C TRP A 175 3.09 -2.16 29.16
N LEU A 176 2.78 -0.99 28.62
CA LEU A 176 1.69 -0.15 29.06
C LEU A 176 0.91 0.36 27.86
N ASN A 177 -0.40 0.09 27.85
CA ASN A 177 -1.34 0.74 26.96
C ASN A 177 -1.96 1.93 27.69
N TYR A 178 -1.59 3.15 27.28
CA TYR A 178 -2.20 4.39 27.77
C TYR A 178 -3.05 5.09 26.71
N SER A 179 -3.29 4.46 25.54
CA SER A 179 -4.06 5.07 24.44
C SER A 179 -5.55 5.21 24.77
N GLY A 180 -6.05 4.41 25.72
CA GLY A 180 -7.47 4.30 26.03
C GLY A 180 -8.27 3.45 25.04
N ILE A 181 -7.57 2.73 24.15
CA ILE A 181 -8.16 1.78 23.21
C ILE A 181 -7.98 0.38 23.79
N ASP A 182 -9.08 -0.35 23.95
CA ASP A 182 -9.06 -1.72 24.46
C ASP A 182 -8.46 -2.68 23.43
N VAL A 183 -7.60 -3.58 23.90
CA VAL A 183 -6.86 -4.54 23.08
C VAL A 183 -6.81 -5.89 23.80
N THR A 184 -6.75 -6.97 23.05
CA THR A 184 -6.81 -8.34 23.58
C THR A 184 -5.68 -9.25 23.12
N GLY A 185 -5.06 -8.92 21.99
CA GLY A 185 -3.98 -9.66 21.37
C GLY A 185 -2.62 -9.43 22.04
N PRO A 186 -1.60 -10.18 21.58
CA PRO A 186 -0.24 -10.02 22.08
C PRO A 186 0.35 -8.67 21.65
N HIS A 187 1.31 -8.13 22.41
CA HIS A 187 1.98 -6.88 22.04
C HIS A 187 2.66 -7.00 20.66
N TYR A 188 2.41 -6.00 19.82
CA TYR A 188 2.94 -6.01 18.46
C TYR A 188 4.48 -6.06 18.42
N GLY A 189 5.01 -6.87 17.49
CA GLY A 189 6.45 -6.93 17.21
C GLY A 189 7.26 -7.88 18.11
N THR A 190 6.60 -8.58 19.03
CA THR A 190 7.22 -9.56 19.95
C THR A 190 7.54 -10.89 19.28
N SER A 191 6.78 -11.28 18.26
CA SER A 191 6.89 -12.59 17.61
C SER A 191 6.77 -12.52 16.09
N ILE A 192 7.32 -13.55 15.43
CA ILE A 192 7.24 -13.77 13.99
C ILE A 192 6.41 -15.02 13.74
N ASN A 193 5.47 -14.94 12.80
CA ASN A 193 4.73 -16.09 12.30
C ASN A 193 5.71 -17.01 11.52
N PRO A 194 5.85 -18.29 11.91
CA PRO A 194 6.81 -19.20 11.29
C PRO A 194 6.50 -19.51 9.83
N ASP A 195 5.23 -19.46 9.42
CA ASP A 195 4.77 -19.83 8.08
C ASP A 195 5.01 -18.70 7.08
N THR A 196 4.77 -17.46 7.48
CA THR A 196 4.90 -16.29 6.59
C THR A 196 6.23 -15.56 6.75
N GLY A 197 6.92 -15.76 7.88
CA GLY A 197 8.13 -15.01 8.23
C GLY A 197 7.86 -13.54 8.60
N PHE A 198 6.60 -13.13 8.71
CA PHE A 198 6.21 -11.77 9.11
C PHE A 198 5.91 -11.67 10.61
N LEU A 199 5.83 -10.43 11.12
CA LEU A 199 5.38 -10.21 12.50
C LEU A 199 3.97 -10.77 12.67
N VAL A 200 3.71 -11.34 13.84
CA VAL A 200 2.37 -11.83 14.20
C VAL A 200 1.40 -10.65 14.21
N ASP A 201 0.26 -10.82 13.53
CA ASP A 201 -0.81 -9.83 13.53
C ASP A 201 -1.45 -9.77 14.93
N THR A 202 -1.86 -8.56 15.33
CA THR A 202 -2.48 -8.30 16.63
C THR A 202 -3.28 -7.02 16.55
N ASP A 203 -4.25 -6.83 17.45
CA ASP A 203 -4.92 -5.55 17.68
C ASP A 203 -4.10 -4.61 18.59
N ASP A 204 -3.13 -5.15 19.35
CA ASP A 204 -2.32 -4.37 20.27
C ASP A 204 -1.11 -3.68 19.61
N TYR A 205 -1.42 -2.64 18.84
CA TYR A 205 -0.43 -1.71 18.27
C TYR A 205 -0.11 -0.51 19.18
N TYR A 206 -0.82 -0.39 20.31
CA TYR A 206 -0.87 0.79 21.15
C TYR A 206 0.01 0.68 22.39
N SER A 207 0.17 -0.55 22.92
CA SER A 207 1.07 -0.81 24.04
C SER A 207 2.50 -0.41 23.71
N LYS A 208 3.18 0.24 24.65
CA LYS A 208 4.60 0.57 24.55
C LYS A 208 5.37 0.06 25.76
N ILE A 209 6.63 -0.28 25.56
CA ILE A 209 7.56 -0.62 26.64
C ILE A 209 7.92 0.67 27.38
N VAL A 210 7.60 0.70 28.68
CA VAL A 210 7.85 1.82 29.59
C VAL A 210 8.71 1.37 30.78
N ILE A 211 9.16 2.34 31.59
CA ILE A 211 9.96 2.10 32.79
C ILE A 211 9.15 2.46 34.03
N TYR A 212 9.20 1.58 35.03
CA TYR A 212 8.83 1.84 36.40
C TYR A 212 10.09 1.97 37.28
N ASP A 213 10.12 2.97 38.16
CA ASP A 213 11.12 3.12 39.22
C ASP A 213 10.64 2.36 40.47
N THR A 214 11.48 1.45 40.95
CA THR A 214 11.19 0.51 42.04
C THR A 214 11.83 0.92 43.38
N ARG A 215 12.43 2.11 43.50
CA ARG A 215 13.08 2.56 44.76
C ARG A 215 12.10 2.88 45.89
N GLY A 216 10.83 3.11 45.58
CA GLY A 216 9.78 3.43 46.54
C GLY A 216 9.02 2.19 47.04
N GLU A 217 8.11 2.39 47.99
CA GLU A 217 7.18 1.33 48.43
C GLU A 217 6.25 0.89 47.29
N GLU A 218 5.91 1.80 46.38
CA GLU A 218 5.13 1.55 45.18
C GLU A 218 5.96 1.82 43.91
N LYS A 219 5.71 1.01 42.88
CA LYS A 219 6.32 1.19 41.56
C LYS A 219 5.81 2.47 40.93
N LYS A 220 6.72 3.39 40.61
CA LYS A 220 6.37 4.68 39.99
C LYS A 220 6.63 4.65 38.48
N LEU A 221 5.59 4.85 37.67
CA LEU A 221 5.77 5.03 36.22
C LEU A 221 6.62 6.29 35.94
N LEU A 222 7.67 6.14 35.13
CA LEU A 222 8.51 7.26 34.72
C LEU A 222 7.97 7.98 33.48
N GLU A 223 7.20 7.28 32.64
CA GLU A 223 6.53 7.89 31.49
C GLU A 223 5.43 8.85 31.95
N ILE A 224 5.41 10.06 31.39
CA ILE A 224 4.43 11.09 31.77
C ILE A 224 3.26 11.02 30.78
N THR A 225 2.28 10.18 31.10
CA THR A 225 1.08 9.99 30.27
C THR A 225 0.15 11.20 30.37
N GLU A 226 -0.73 11.38 29.38
CA GLU A 226 -1.79 12.40 29.41
C GLU A 226 -2.63 12.32 30.70
N GLN A 227 -2.79 11.13 31.29
CA GLN A 227 -3.60 10.93 32.50
C GLN A 227 -2.92 11.41 33.79
N SER A 228 -1.61 11.71 33.75
CA SER A 228 -0.90 12.21 34.92
C SER A 228 -1.43 13.60 35.33
N PRO A 229 -1.52 13.90 36.64
CA PRO A 229 -2.03 15.20 37.10
C PRO A 229 -1.28 16.39 36.48
N ASP A 230 0.05 16.31 36.45
CA ASP A 230 0.91 17.34 35.86
C ASP A 230 0.63 17.53 34.35
N ALA A 231 0.38 16.45 33.60
CA ALA A 231 0.05 16.55 32.18
C ALA A 231 -1.33 17.17 31.97
N GLN A 232 -2.34 16.81 32.78
CA GLN A 232 -3.68 17.40 32.71
C GLN A 232 -3.65 18.91 33.01
N GLU A 233 -2.90 19.32 34.03
CA GLU A 233 -2.72 20.74 34.36
C GLU A 233 -2.01 21.48 33.22
N PHE A 234 -0.92 20.91 32.70
CA PHE A 234 -0.22 21.47 31.54
C PHE A 234 -1.16 21.65 30.34
N LEU A 235 -1.94 20.63 29.99
CA LEU A 235 -2.86 20.68 28.85
C LEU A 235 -3.96 21.73 29.05
N ALA A 236 -4.38 22.00 30.28
CA ALA A 236 -5.37 23.03 30.58
C ALA A 236 -4.82 24.46 30.40
N VAL A 237 -3.52 24.68 30.64
CA VAL A 237 -2.92 26.03 30.63
C VAL A 237 -2.05 26.33 29.42
N ARG A 238 -1.58 25.32 28.68
CA ARG A 238 -0.56 25.43 27.63
C ARG A 238 -0.81 26.56 26.62
N ASP A 239 -2.05 26.75 26.21
CA ASP A 239 -2.39 27.71 25.14
C ASP A 239 -2.56 29.15 25.68
N THR A 240 -2.54 29.33 27.01
CA THR A 240 -2.71 30.63 27.70
C THR A 240 -1.53 31.02 28.58
N ALA A 241 -0.61 30.10 28.84
CA ALA A 241 0.57 30.30 29.67
C ALA A 241 1.52 31.33 29.04
N SER A 242 2.16 32.15 29.88
CA SER A 242 3.19 33.06 29.41
C SER A 242 4.45 32.29 28.97
N ASP A 243 5.33 32.93 28.19
CA ASP A 243 6.61 32.32 27.80
C ASP A 243 7.46 31.90 29.00
N GLN A 244 7.40 32.67 30.09
CA GLN A 244 8.11 32.38 31.34
C GLN A 244 7.54 31.15 32.04
N ASP A 245 6.22 31.04 32.11
CA ASP A 245 5.55 29.87 32.70
C ASP A 245 5.79 28.63 31.84
N MET A 246 5.76 28.77 30.52
CA MET A 246 6.08 27.68 29.59
C MET A 246 7.51 27.17 29.76
N GLU A 247 8.48 28.04 30.02
CA GLU A 247 9.85 27.62 30.29
C GLU A 247 9.97 26.88 31.64
N ALA A 248 9.25 27.33 32.67
CA ALA A 248 9.19 26.64 33.95
C ALA A 248 8.54 25.25 33.81
N LEU A 249 7.44 25.14 33.07
CA LEU A 249 6.76 23.89 32.75
C LEU A 249 7.66 22.94 31.95
N ARG A 250 8.39 23.45 30.95
CA ARG A 250 9.39 22.66 30.22
C ARG A 250 10.46 22.13 31.17
N LYS A 251 10.98 22.96 32.07
CA LYS A 251 12.00 22.53 33.04
C LYS A 251 11.47 21.44 33.98
N HIS A 252 10.20 21.52 34.37
CA HIS A 252 9.51 20.50 35.17
C HIS A 252 9.46 19.16 34.44
N PHE A 253 8.92 19.11 33.22
CA PHE A 253 8.85 17.86 32.45
C PHE A 253 10.21 17.29 32.07
N HIS A 254 11.23 18.14 31.87
CA HIS A 254 12.60 17.69 31.59
C HIS A 254 13.41 17.35 32.85
N ALA A 255 12.83 17.43 34.05
CA ALA A 255 13.57 17.23 35.30
C ALA A 255 14.24 15.87 35.40
N GLN A 256 13.69 14.81 34.78
CA GLN A 256 14.28 13.46 34.76
C GLN A 256 14.73 13.02 33.35
N VAL A 257 14.68 13.93 32.38
CA VAL A 257 14.94 13.64 30.97
C VAL A 257 16.40 13.95 30.63
N SER A 258 17.07 12.98 30.03
CA SER A 258 18.34 13.15 29.35
C SER A 258 18.09 13.78 27.96
N PRO A 259 18.80 14.87 27.61
CA PRO A 259 18.71 15.48 26.28
C PRO A 259 19.10 14.53 25.14
N LYS A 260 19.88 13.49 25.44
CA LYS A 260 20.28 12.44 24.50
C LYS A 260 19.68 11.13 24.95
N GLY A 261 18.94 10.50 24.05
CA GLY A 261 18.45 9.15 24.25
C GLY A 261 19.61 8.14 24.32
N ARG A 262 19.31 6.98 24.87
CA ARG A 262 20.20 5.81 24.85
C ARG A 262 20.56 5.46 23.42
N PHE A 263 21.82 5.12 23.23
CA PHE A 263 22.36 4.79 21.91
C PHE A 263 22.03 3.34 21.52
N CYS A 264 22.00 3.03 20.21
CA CYS A 264 21.50 1.76 19.67
C CYS A 264 22.11 0.52 20.33
N SER A 265 23.43 0.52 20.56
CA SER A 265 24.15 -0.59 21.19
C SER A 265 23.81 -0.84 22.65
N ARG A 266 23.07 0.06 23.32
CA ARG A 266 22.54 -0.26 24.66
C ARG A 266 21.43 -1.31 24.60
N CYS A 267 20.62 -1.36 23.55
CA CYS A 267 19.54 -2.33 23.42
C CYS A 267 19.85 -3.42 22.38
N HIS A 268 20.55 -3.07 21.30
CA HIS A 268 20.89 -3.97 20.20
C HIS A 268 22.29 -4.55 20.40
N THR A 269 22.42 -5.35 21.44
CA THR A 269 23.62 -6.08 21.88
C THR A 269 23.17 -7.45 22.39
N PRO A 270 24.05 -8.44 22.65
CA PRO A 270 23.65 -9.70 23.26
C PRO A 270 22.74 -9.50 24.49
N GLU A 271 21.77 -10.41 24.65
CA GLU A 271 20.64 -10.23 25.58
C GLU A 271 21.09 -10.00 27.04
N ASP A 272 22.20 -10.61 27.45
CA ASP A 272 22.80 -10.49 28.78
C ASP A 272 23.39 -9.10 29.08
N GLU A 273 23.78 -8.35 28.05
CA GLU A 273 24.29 -6.97 28.16
C GLU A 273 23.23 -5.92 27.77
N SER A 274 22.08 -6.37 27.25
CA SER A 274 21.04 -5.50 26.74
C SER A 274 20.33 -4.75 27.86
N TYR A 275 20.08 -3.47 27.60
CA TYR A 275 19.28 -2.61 28.46
C TYR A 275 17.80 -3.04 28.51
N LEU A 276 17.28 -3.65 27.43
CA LEU A 276 15.90 -4.15 27.41
C LEU A 276 15.89 -5.66 27.64
N PRO A 277 15.14 -6.16 28.65
CA PRO A 277 15.03 -7.60 28.90
C PRO A 277 14.00 -8.22 27.95
N PHE A 278 14.36 -8.36 26.67
CA PHE A 278 13.42 -8.73 25.59
C PHE A 278 12.62 -9.99 25.89
N ARG A 279 13.24 -11.08 26.36
CA ARG A 279 12.52 -12.31 26.69
C ARG A 279 11.55 -12.13 27.85
N GLN A 280 11.88 -11.33 28.85
CA GLN A 280 10.96 -11.00 29.95
C GLN A 280 9.78 -10.15 29.47
N LEU A 281 10.01 -9.32 28.44
CA LEU A 281 8.99 -8.54 27.74
C LEU A 281 8.16 -9.38 26.74
N GLY A 282 8.34 -10.70 26.70
CA GLY A 282 7.55 -11.62 25.89
C GLY A 282 7.99 -11.77 24.44
N PHE A 283 9.21 -11.32 24.09
CA PHE A 283 9.76 -11.53 22.76
C PHE A 283 10.13 -13.00 22.56
N SER A 284 9.78 -13.56 21.39
CA SER A 284 10.16 -14.93 21.04
C SER A 284 11.66 -15.06 20.77
N ASP A 285 12.24 -16.26 20.93
CA ASP A 285 13.68 -16.51 20.75
C ASP A 285 14.21 -15.99 19.41
N ARG A 286 13.44 -16.24 18.34
CA ARG A 286 13.76 -15.74 17.01
C ARG A 286 13.79 -14.22 17.00
N ARG A 287 12.78 -13.57 17.59
CA ARG A 287 12.70 -12.12 17.62
C ARG A 287 13.80 -11.51 18.47
N VAL A 288 14.13 -12.09 19.62
CA VAL A 288 15.29 -11.68 20.44
C VAL A 288 16.55 -11.70 19.58
N GLY A 289 16.83 -12.81 18.89
CA GLY A 289 17.96 -12.92 17.99
C GLY A 289 17.99 -11.84 16.89
N ASP A 290 16.84 -11.55 16.28
CA ASP A 290 16.72 -10.54 15.22
C ASP A 290 16.93 -9.11 15.73
N VAL A 291 16.47 -8.79 16.95
CA VAL A 291 16.61 -7.45 17.51
C VAL A 291 17.98 -7.24 18.16
N THR A 292 18.61 -8.26 18.73
CA THR A 292 19.94 -8.11 19.33
C THR A 292 21.05 -8.09 18.29
N ASN A 293 20.87 -8.77 17.15
CA ASN A 293 21.90 -8.91 16.10
C ASN A 293 21.59 -8.05 14.86
N LEU A 294 21.68 -6.73 14.99
CA LEU A 294 21.46 -5.80 13.88
C LEU A 294 22.76 -5.27 13.29
N ASN A 295 23.06 -5.68 12.05
CA ASN A 295 24.21 -5.14 11.27
C ASN A 295 24.16 -3.61 11.09
N LEU A 296 22.96 -3.03 11.17
CA LEU A 296 22.73 -1.60 11.03
C LEU A 296 23.38 -0.78 12.17
N VAL A 297 23.53 -1.35 13.37
CA VAL A 297 24.14 -0.65 14.52
C VAL A 297 25.56 -0.24 14.17
N GLY A 298 26.36 -1.17 13.63
CA GLY A 298 27.73 -0.90 13.20
C GLY A 298 27.81 0.13 12.08
N ILE A 299 26.83 0.19 11.19
CA ILE A 299 26.78 1.18 10.11
C ILE A 299 26.55 2.58 10.70
N VAL A 300 25.55 2.72 11.58
CA VAL A 300 25.20 4.01 12.22
C VAL A 300 26.32 4.50 13.15
N GLU A 301 27.01 3.58 13.85
CA GLU A 301 28.14 3.90 14.73
C GLU A 301 29.38 4.35 13.97
N LYS A 302 29.77 3.58 12.94
CA LYS A 302 31.07 3.75 12.28
C LYS A 302 31.03 4.82 11.20
N TYR A 303 29.90 4.98 10.50
CA TYR A 303 29.79 5.88 9.36
C TYR A 303 28.97 7.12 9.71
N ARG A 304 29.67 8.24 9.96
CA ARG A 304 29.04 9.57 10.12
C ARG A 304 28.55 10.14 8.79
N GLU A 305 29.23 9.78 7.71
CA GLU A 305 28.85 10.09 6.33
C GLU A 305 28.78 8.77 5.56
N PHE A 306 27.58 8.42 5.08
CA PHE A 306 27.39 7.27 4.22
C PHE A 306 27.58 7.72 2.77
N TYR A 307 28.77 7.48 2.22
CA TYR A 307 28.96 7.56 0.79
C TYR A 307 28.35 6.31 0.18
N LEU A 308 27.15 6.42 -0.39
CA LEU A 308 26.69 5.44 -1.37
C LEU A 308 27.79 5.36 -2.42
N PRO A 309 28.45 4.19 -2.59
CA PRO A 309 29.38 4.03 -3.69
C PRO A 309 28.66 4.42 -4.97
N LYS A 310 29.38 5.00 -5.92
CA LYS A 310 28.90 5.40 -7.26
C LYS A 310 28.46 4.19 -8.12
N LEU A 311 27.78 3.21 -7.53
CA LEU A 311 27.20 2.05 -8.19
C LEU A 311 26.01 2.46 -9.05
N PHE A 312 25.31 3.55 -8.70
CA PHE A 312 24.14 4.04 -9.45
C PHE A 312 24.41 5.30 -10.29
N SER A 313 25.65 5.76 -10.39
CA SER A 313 25.99 6.78 -11.39
C SER A 313 26.03 6.10 -12.75
N SER A 314 25.29 6.65 -13.71
CA SER A 314 24.96 6.15 -15.05
C SER A 314 26.11 5.73 -15.97
N ASP A 315 27.36 5.78 -15.50
CA ASP A 315 28.56 5.53 -16.31
C ASP A 315 29.16 4.13 -16.16
N LEU A 316 28.57 3.27 -15.32
CA LEU A 316 28.94 1.87 -15.25
C LEU A 316 27.70 1.02 -15.48
N SER A 317 27.70 0.29 -16.59
CA SER A 317 26.70 -0.72 -16.92
C SER A 317 26.60 -1.73 -15.77
N LEU A 318 25.65 -1.49 -14.87
CA LEU A 318 25.34 -2.42 -13.81
C LEU A 318 24.91 -3.76 -14.46
N PRO A 319 25.38 -4.91 -13.95
CA PRO A 319 24.80 -6.18 -14.36
C PRO A 319 23.31 -6.18 -14.03
N ASP A 320 22.53 -6.92 -14.82
CA ASP A 320 21.09 -7.06 -14.66
C ASP A 320 20.75 -7.27 -13.18
N SER A 321 19.78 -6.51 -12.66
CA SER A 321 19.26 -6.59 -11.30
C SER A 321 19.07 -8.03 -10.79
N LYS A 322 18.70 -8.97 -11.67
CA LYS A 322 18.60 -10.41 -11.38
C LYS A 322 19.93 -11.06 -10.96
N ALA A 323 21.06 -10.60 -11.51
CA ALA A 323 22.38 -11.10 -11.17
C ALA A 323 22.87 -10.60 -9.79
N LEU A 324 22.35 -9.46 -9.31
CA LEU A 324 22.74 -8.87 -8.03
C LEU A 324 21.85 -9.31 -6.86
N VAL A 325 20.56 -9.58 -7.13
CA VAL A 325 19.55 -9.86 -6.09
C VAL A 325 19.10 -11.32 -6.10
N GLY A 326 19.50 -12.10 -7.12
CA GLY A 326 18.98 -13.45 -7.36
C GLY A 326 17.60 -13.42 -8.04
N GLU A 327 17.06 -14.59 -8.40
CA GLU A 327 15.67 -14.67 -8.83
C GLU A 327 14.76 -14.25 -7.66
N SER A 328 14.02 -13.16 -7.86
CA SER A 328 13.05 -12.67 -6.90
C SER A 328 11.97 -13.73 -6.70
N HIS A 329 12.04 -14.48 -5.60
CA HIS A 329 10.85 -15.13 -5.05
C HIS A 329 9.98 -14.06 -4.38
N GLU A 330 9.41 -13.17 -5.20
CA GLU A 330 8.28 -12.35 -4.79
C GLU A 330 7.08 -13.29 -4.69
N ALA A 331 6.83 -13.84 -3.49
CA ALA A 331 5.51 -14.34 -3.20
C ALA A 331 4.55 -13.14 -3.35
N PRO A 332 3.53 -13.22 -4.21
CA PRO A 332 2.56 -12.14 -4.33
C PRO A 332 1.91 -11.91 -2.97
N ILE A 333 2.09 -10.71 -2.43
CA ILE A 333 1.47 -10.26 -1.19
C ILE A 333 -0.03 -10.21 -1.44
N SER A 334 -0.83 -10.86 -0.60
CA SER A 334 -2.28 -10.78 -0.76
C SER A 334 -2.78 -9.36 -0.48
N ASN A 335 -3.90 -8.96 -1.10
CA ASN A 335 -4.54 -7.68 -0.82
C ASN A 335 -4.87 -7.50 0.68
N GLU A 336 -5.13 -8.61 1.38
CA GLU A 336 -5.36 -8.66 2.82
C GLU A 336 -4.10 -8.32 3.63
N GLU A 337 -2.93 -8.84 3.24
CA GLU A 337 -1.66 -8.49 3.89
C GLU A 337 -1.24 -7.04 3.65
N ALA A 338 -1.55 -6.47 2.48
CA ALA A 338 -1.29 -5.07 2.18
C ALA A 338 -2.22 -4.10 2.91
N ALA A 339 -3.42 -4.55 3.30
CA ALA A 339 -4.35 -3.76 4.11
C ALA A 339 -3.89 -3.61 5.57
N LYS A 340 -2.88 -4.37 6.02
CA LYS A 340 -2.40 -4.33 7.41
C LYS A 340 -1.82 -2.95 7.77
N PRO A 341 -2.09 -2.43 8.97
CA PRO A 341 -1.73 -1.06 9.39
C PRO A 341 -0.23 -0.72 9.26
N ARG A 342 0.63 -1.72 9.42
CA ARG A 342 2.10 -1.56 9.38
C ARG A 342 2.75 -2.13 8.11
N ALA A 343 1.96 -2.50 7.10
CA ALA A 343 2.44 -2.95 5.78
C ALA A 343 2.55 -1.81 4.75
N TRP A 344 2.38 -0.55 5.16
CA TRP A 344 2.32 0.63 4.26
C TRP A 344 3.52 0.76 3.31
N TRP A 345 4.73 0.40 3.76
CA TRP A 345 5.95 0.44 2.94
C TRP A 345 5.97 -0.62 1.82
N ARG A 346 5.10 -1.63 1.91
CA ARG A 346 4.95 -2.72 0.93
C ARG A 346 3.85 -2.45 -0.11
N LYS A 347 2.99 -1.44 0.11
CA LYS A 347 1.94 -1.07 -0.85
C LYS A 347 2.48 -0.50 -2.17
N SER A 348 3.78 -0.15 -2.24
CA SER A 348 4.41 0.41 -3.44
C SER A 348 4.58 -0.57 -4.60
N THR A 349 4.42 -1.87 -4.35
CA THR A 349 4.59 -2.93 -5.37
C THR A 349 3.28 -3.49 -5.91
N LEU A 350 2.12 -3.10 -5.36
CA LEU A 350 0.83 -3.59 -5.85
C LEU A 350 0.31 -2.69 -6.99
N PRO A 351 -0.15 -3.28 -8.10
CA PRO A 351 -0.89 -2.54 -9.12
C PRO A 351 -2.21 -2.01 -8.50
N PRO A 352 -2.72 -0.85 -8.93
CA PRO A 352 -3.95 -0.29 -8.36
C PRO A 352 -5.11 -1.28 -8.49
N SER A 353 -5.77 -1.58 -7.37
CA SER A 353 -7.01 -2.36 -7.35
C SER A 353 -8.13 -1.52 -7.96
N GLY A 354 -8.80 -2.04 -8.97
CA GLY A 354 -9.80 -1.33 -9.79
C GLY A 354 -11.15 -1.03 -9.13
N ASP A 355 -11.23 -0.98 -7.80
CA ASP A 355 -12.51 -0.95 -7.05
C ASP A 355 -12.74 0.34 -6.24
N ASP A 356 -12.28 1.50 -6.74
CA ASP A 356 -12.64 2.81 -6.15
C ASP A 356 -14.06 3.26 -6.59
N ASN A 357 -15.06 2.39 -6.39
CA ASN A 357 -16.48 2.66 -6.69
C ASN A 357 -17.38 2.38 -5.47
N ALA A 358 -17.03 2.93 -4.32
CA ALA A 358 -17.90 3.14 -3.16
C ALA A 358 -17.19 4.17 -2.26
N SER A 359 -17.77 5.21 -1.67
CA SER A 359 -19.15 5.62 -1.42
C SER A 359 -19.06 7.03 -0.82
N LYS A 360 -19.94 7.96 -1.23
CA LYS A 360 -20.22 9.21 -0.52
C LYS A 360 -21.63 9.12 0.06
N PRO A 361 -21.83 9.53 1.31
CA PRO A 361 -22.38 10.87 1.54
C PRO A 361 -21.32 11.92 1.85
#